data_AF-A0A2E7UIY2-F1
#
_entry.id   AF-A0A2E7UIY2-F1
#
_cell.length_a   1.000
_cell.length_b   1.000
_cell.length_c   1.000
_cell.angle_alpha   90.00
_cell.angle_beta   90.00
_cell.angle_gamma   90.00
#
_symmetry.space_group_name_H-M   'P 1'
#
loop_
_entity.id
_entity.type
_entity.pdbx_description
1 polymer ?
#
loop_
_entity_poly.entity_id
_entity_poly.type
_entity_poly.pdbx_seq_one_letter_code
_entity_poly.pdbx_strand_id
1 'polypeptide(L)'
;MKIVFFGTDENSLIALKEILNSSHSAEIVITVSDKIRTRGSRKTPTPVKKYCVENQIAFVEEIPSLEKLTEVDPDIIVVASYGKIIPDEIINFPKHGALNIHPSLLPKYRGPSPVQTALLNGDQTSGVTIMLLDSGIDTGPIIDQEECDIGLSTPLNNSLGHIVPDPPDPFFDHGRYYQPVLKEITEE
;
A
#
# COMPACT_ATOMS: atom_id res chain seq x y z
N MET A 1 -2.16 -5.90 18.24
CA MET A 1 -0.82 -5.26 18.25
C MET A 1 -0.95 -3.75 18.11
N LYS A 2 0.04 -2.99 18.59
CA LYS A 2 0.23 -1.56 18.33
C LYS A 2 0.98 -1.35 17.02
N ILE A 3 0.35 -0.68 16.06
CA ILE A 3 0.86 -0.50 14.71
C ILE A 3 1.16 0.98 14.47
N VAL A 4 2.30 1.23 13.85
CA VAL A 4 2.59 2.50 13.18
C VAL A 4 2.41 2.29 11.67
N PHE A 5 1.49 3.03 11.07
CA PHE A 5 1.07 2.84 9.68
C PHE A 5 1.63 3.95 8.79
N PHE A 6 2.29 3.59 7.69
CA PHE A 6 2.77 4.52 6.65
C PHE A 6 1.98 4.30 5.36
N GLY A 7 1.26 5.33 4.90
CA GLY A 7 0.50 5.24 3.65
C GLY A 7 -0.03 6.58 3.14
N THR A 8 -0.28 6.62 1.83
CA THR A 8 -0.62 7.86 1.12
C THR A 8 -1.90 7.73 0.28
N ASP A 9 -2.00 6.73 -0.58
CA ASP A 9 -3.03 6.64 -1.63
C ASP A 9 -4.26 5.81 -1.23
N GLU A 10 -5.18 5.60 -2.18
CA GLU A 10 -6.40 4.81 -1.97
C GLU A 10 -6.11 3.36 -1.57
N ASN A 11 -5.01 2.77 -2.08
CA ASN A 11 -4.64 1.39 -1.78
C ASN A 11 -4.20 1.26 -0.33
N SER A 12 -3.35 2.18 0.12
CA SER A 12 -2.95 2.24 1.52
C SER A 12 -4.11 2.57 2.47
N LEU A 13 -5.12 3.32 2.01
CA LEU A 13 -6.32 3.58 2.80
C LEU A 13 -7.13 2.30 3.07
N ILE A 14 -7.16 1.35 2.14
CA ILE A 14 -7.81 0.06 2.35
C ILE A 14 -7.10 -0.71 3.47
N ALA A 15 -5.77 -0.79 3.41
CA ALA A 15 -4.97 -1.41 4.46
C ALA A 15 -5.18 -0.77 5.83
N LEU A 16 -5.19 0.56 5.91
CA LEU A 16 -5.46 1.29 7.16
C LEU A 16 -6.84 0.95 7.73
N LYS A 17 -7.88 0.89 6.89
CA LYS A 17 -9.24 0.56 7.34
C LYS A 17 -9.33 -0.85 7.91
N GLU A 18 -8.69 -1.83 7.28
CA GLU A 18 -8.67 -3.20 7.82
C GLU A 18 -7.95 -3.26 9.17
N ILE A 19 -6.79 -2.60 9.29
CA ILE A 19 -6.10 -2.48 10.58
C ILE A 19 -7.00 -1.87 11.65
N LEU A 20 -7.71 -0.77 11.34
CA LEU A 20 -8.60 -0.11 12.30
C LEU A 20 -9.85 -0.92 12.65
N ASN A 21 -10.28 -1.83 11.78
CA ASN A 21 -11.44 -2.71 12.01
C ASN A 21 -11.07 -4.04 12.70
N SER A 22 -9.79 -4.27 12.94
CA SER A 22 -9.27 -5.49 13.57
C SER A 22 -9.10 -5.35 15.09
N SER A 23 -8.50 -6.36 15.74
CA SER A 23 -8.05 -6.28 17.14
C SER A 23 -6.79 -5.43 17.36
N HIS A 24 -6.19 -4.91 16.29
CA HIS A 24 -4.99 -4.07 16.35
C HIS A 24 -5.34 -2.59 16.48
N SER A 25 -4.35 -1.77 16.87
CA SER A 25 -4.49 -0.31 16.93
C SER A 25 -3.48 0.36 16.01
N ALA A 26 -3.91 1.40 15.29
CA ALA A 26 -3.01 2.29 14.56
C ALA A 26 -2.68 3.51 15.44
N GLU A 27 -1.59 3.44 16.20
CA GLU A 27 -1.19 4.48 17.16
C GLU A 27 -0.75 5.78 16.47
N ILE A 28 -0.06 5.64 15.34
CA ILE A 28 0.31 6.76 14.48
C ILE A 28 0.05 6.37 13.03
N VAL A 29 -0.68 7.24 12.32
CA VAL A 29 -0.79 7.20 10.86
C VAL A 29 0.16 8.25 10.26
N ILE A 30 1.08 7.83 9.40
CA ILE A 30 2.00 8.68 8.66
C ILE A 30 1.58 8.72 7.20
N THR A 31 1.28 9.91 6.70
CA THR A 31 1.01 10.19 5.28
C THR A 31 1.99 11.24 4.77
N VAL A 32 2.02 11.48 3.46
CA VAL A 32 2.75 12.64 2.90
C VAL A 32 1.84 13.87 2.83
N SER A 33 2.47 15.05 2.75
CA SER A 33 1.77 16.32 2.55
C SER A 33 1.02 16.40 1.22
N ASP A 34 0.00 17.26 1.18
CA ASP A 34 -0.86 17.48 0.01
C ASP A 34 -0.06 17.69 -1.29
N LYS A 35 -0.41 16.94 -2.35
CA LYS A 35 0.18 17.15 -3.68
C LYS A 35 -0.37 18.44 -4.29
N ILE A 36 0.54 19.27 -4.81
CA ILE A 36 0.18 20.41 -5.66
C ILE A 36 -0.17 19.86 -7.04
N ARG A 37 -1.44 19.95 -7.44
CA ARG A 37 -1.83 19.64 -8.83
C ARG A 37 -1.46 20.82 -9.72
N THR A 38 -0.71 20.57 -10.80
CA THR A 38 -0.22 21.58 -11.75
C THR A 38 -1.31 22.32 -12.52
N ARG A 39 -2.57 21.85 -12.45
CA ARG A 39 -3.73 22.50 -13.10
C ARG A 39 -4.83 22.76 -12.07
N GLY A 40 -5.01 24.04 -11.70
CA GLY A 40 -5.91 24.46 -10.63
C GLY A 40 -5.24 24.28 -9.27
N SER A 41 -4.64 25.37 -8.77
CA SER A 41 -3.75 25.53 -7.62
C SER A 41 -4.33 25.18 -6.23
N ARG A 42 -5.22 24.18 -6.15
CA ARG A 42 -5.72 23.66 -4.87
C ARG A 42 -4.89 22.46 -4.45
N LYS A 43 -4.28 22.58 -3.26
CA LYS A 43 -3.77 21.43 -2.51
C LYS A 43 -4.94 20.48 -2.28
N THR A 44 -4.80 19.23 -2.71
CA THR A 44 -5.79 18.18 -2.42
C THR A 44 -5.16 17.26 -1.38
N PRO A 45 -5.82 17.02 -0.23
CA PRO A 45 -5.30 16.09 0.76
C PRO A 45 -5.18 14.69 0.15
N THR A 46 -4.23 13.92 0.65
CA THR A 46 -4.09 12.51 0.28
C THR A 46 -5.35 11.73 0.74
N PRO A 47 -5.70 10.61 0.08
CA PRO A 47 -6.81 9.75 0.53
C PRO A 47 -6.72 9.38 2.02
N VAL A 48 -5.54 8.96 2.49
CA VAL A 48 -5.30 8.62 3.91
C VAL A 48 -5.50 9.83 4.82
N LYS A 49 -4.93 11.00 4.47
CA LYS A 49 -5.09 12.23 5.25
C LYS A 49 -6.54 12.65 5.36
N LYS A 50 -7.25 12.63 4.23
CA LYS A 50 -8.67 12.99 4.16
C LYS A 50 -9.48 12.10 5.10
N TYR A 51 -9.27 10.79 5.03
CA TYR A 51 -9.95 9.83 5.90
C TYR A 51 -9.64 10.07 7.38
N CYS A 52 -8.38 10.34 7.74
CA CYS A 52 -8.01 10.61 9.12
C CYS A 52 -8.68 11.87 9.67
N VAL A 53 -8.75 12.95 8.88
CA VAL A 53 -9.47 14.18 9.26
C VAL A 53 -10.96 13.91 9.46
N GLU A 54 -11.61 13.20 8.54
CA GLU A 54 -13.05 12.91 8.59
C GLU A 54 -13.44 12.03 9.78
N ASN A 55 -12.54 11.14 10.22
CA ASN A 55 -12.79 10.17 11.29
C ASN A 55 -12.07 10.53 12.61
N GLN A 56 -11.47 11.72 12.70
CA GLN A 56 -10.74 12.20 13.89
C GLN A 56 -9.60 11.25 14.32
N ILE A 57 -8.93 10.61 13.36
CA ILE A 57 -7.77 9.76 13.59
C ILE A 57 -6.52 10.64 13.59
N ALA A 58 -5.64 10.45 14.56
CA ALA A 58 -4.38 11.18 14.65
C ALA A 58 -3.45 10.77 13.50
N PHE A 59 -2.86 11.75 12.83
CA PHE A 59 -1.88 11.51 11.77
C PHE A 59 -0.77 12.55 11.80
N VAL A 60 0.36 12.22 11.18
CA VAL A 60 1.50 13.11 10.95
C VAL A 60 1.91 13.08 9.47
N GLU A 61 2.52 14.16 8.99
CA GLU A 61 2.93 14.31 7.59
C GLU A 61 4.45 14.12 7.37
N GLU A 62 5.18 13.94 8.48
CA GLU A 62 6.62 13.73 8.55
C GLU A 62 6.90 12.45 9.33
N ILE A 63 8.01 11.80 8.98
CA ILE A 63 8.46 10.61 9.69
C ILE A 63 8.84 11.05 11.12
N PRO A 64 8.27 10.44 12.17
CA PRO A 64 8.60 10.79 13.54
C PRO A 64 10.07 10.51 13.86
N SER A 65 10.62 11.22 14.85
CA SER A 65 11.92 10.86 15.41
C SER A 65 11.87 9.49 16.10
N LEU A 66 13.03 8.84 16.22
CA LEU A 66 13.15 7.58 16.94
C LEU A 66 12.69 7.72 18.42
N GLU A 67 12.97 8.86 19.05
CA GLU A 67 12.48 9.17 20.40
C GLU A 67 10.96 9.11 20.47
N LYS A 68 10.28 9.70 19.47
CA LYS A 68 8.81 9.69 19.44
C LYS A 68 8.24 8.30 19.21
N LEU A 69 8.89 7.48 18.38
CA LEU A 69 8.52 6.07 18.22
C LEU A 69 8.76 5.26 19.49
N THR A 70 9.80 5.61 20.26
CA THR A 70 10.07 4.96 21.55
C THR A 70 8.97 5.22 22.57
N GLU A 71 8.39 6.41 22.58
CA GLU A 71 7.22 6.71 23.44
C GLU A 71 5.98 5.89 23.08
N VAL A 72 5.81 5.58 21.78
CA VAL A 72 4.67 4.81 21.27
C VAL A 72 4.84 3.33 21.56
N ASP A 73 6.08 2.85 21.47
CA ASP A 73 6.46 1.45 21.64
C ASP A 73 5.63 0.52 20.73
N PRO A 74 5.72 0.69 19.39
CA PRO A 74 4.98 -0.13 18.44
C PRO A 74 5.55 -1.56 18.37
N ASP A 75 4.65 -2.53 18.23
CA ASP A 75 5.03 -3.91 17.99
C ASP A 75 5.59 -4.09 16.57
N ILE A 76 5.00 -3.38 15.60
CA ILE A 76 5.30 -3.49 14.17
C ILE A 76 5.01 -2.19 13.42
N ILE A 77 5.73 -1.96 12.31
CA ILE A 77 5.41 -0.95 11.31
C ILE A 77 4.76 -1.62 10.10
N VAL A 78 3.70 -1.02 9.56
CA VAL A 78 3.09 -1.44 8.29
C VAL A 78 3.18 -0.31 7.27
N VAL A 79 3.72 -0.60 6.09
CA VAL A 79 3.94 0.33 5.00
C VAL A 79 3.12 -0.10 3.78
N ALA A 80 2.38 0.83 3.19
CA ALA A 80 1.67 0.63 1.94
C ALA A 80 1.72 1.92 1.11
N SER A 81 2.30 1.90 -0.08
CA SER A 81 2.32 3.05 -1.00
C SER A 81 2.73 4.40 -0.38
N TYR A 82 3.69 4.42 0.56
CA TYR A 82 4.08 5.66 1.24
C TYR A 82 4.82 6.65 0.33
N GLY A 83 5.72 6.14 -0.53
CA GLY A 83 6.37 6.92 -1.60
C GLY A 83 7.59 7.76 -1.16
N LYS A 84 8.08 7.59 0.08
CA LYS A 84 9.35 8.14 0.55
C LYS A 84 10.19 7.02 1.18
N ILE A 85 11.51 7.19 1.18
CA ILE A 85 12.43 6.30 1.89
C ILE A 85 12.22 6.50 3.39
N ILE A 86 12.06 5.40 4.12
CA ILE A 86 12.00 5.38 5.58
C ILE A 86 13.40 5.04 6.09
N PRO A 87 13.97 5.80 7.04
CA PRO A 87 15.31 5.53 7.56
C PRO A 87 15.42 4.14 8.20
N ASP A 88 16.60 3.50 8.05
CA ASP A 88 16.88 2.17 8.61
C ASP A 88 16.64 2.09 10.12
N GLU A 89 16.95 3.15 10.86
CA GLU A 89 16.70 3.21 12.32
C GLU A 89 15.22 3.14 12.67
N ILE A 90 14.34 3.57 11.78
CA ILE A 90 12.88 3.55 11.97
C ILE A 90 12.33 2.17 11.62
N ILE A 91 12.70 1.60 10.46
CA ILE A 91 12.19 0.28 10.04
C ILE A 91 12.68 -0.87 10.93
N ASN A 92 13.86 -0.73 11.54
CA ASN A 92 14.44 -1.74 12.43
C ASN A 92 14.07 -1.53 13.91
N PHE A 93 13.32 -0.47 14.25
CA PHE A 93 12.99 -0.16 15.64
C PHE A 93 12.00 -1.15 16.28
N PRO A 94 10.83 -1.46 15.65
CA PRO A 94 9.86 -2.36 16.25
C PRO A 94 10.41 -3.77 16.36
N LYS A 95 9.96 -4.51 17.39
CA LYS A 95 10.40 -5.90 17.62
C LYS A 95 10.15 -6.81 16.43
N HIS A 96 9.03 -6.60 15.72
CA HIS A 96 8.65 -7.38 14.53
C HIS A 96 9.07 -6.72 13.21
N GLY A 97 9.85 -5.64 13.27
CA GLY A 97 10.34 -4.90 12.11
C GLY A 97 9.25 -4.09 11.40
N ALA A 98 9.45 -3.89 10.09
CA ALA A 98 8.53 -3.16 9.23
C ALA A 98 8.10 -4.03 8.05
N LEU A 99 6.79 -4.21 7.88
CA LEU A 99 6.20 -4.89 6.74
C LEU A 99 5.87 -3.90 5.64
N ASN A 100 6.11 -4.27 4.39
CA ASN A 100 5.65 -3.56 3.21
C ASN A 100 4.65 -4.42 2.44
N ILE A 101 3.52 -3.82 2.09
CA ILE A 101 2.51 -4.44 1.23
C ILE A 101 2.82 -4.01 -0.21
N HIS A 102 3.49 -4.90 -0.95
CA HIS A 102 3.98 -4.62 -2.29
C HIS A 102 3.04 -5.19 -3.36
N PRO A 103 2.53 -4.39 -4.31
CA PRO A 103 1.51 -4.84 -5.27
C PRO A 103 2.10 -5.54 -6.51
N SER A 104 2.96 -6.52 -6.29
CA SER A 104 3.34 -7.56 -7.25
C SER A 104 3.71 -8.86 -6.54
N LEU A 105 3.85 -9.94 -7.32
CA LEU A 105 4.51 -11.18 -6.89
C LEU A 105 6.04 -11.01 -6.93
N LEU A 106 6.63 -10.53 -5.84
CA LEU A 106 8.09 -10.44 -5.71
C LEU A 106 8.77 -11.81 -5.97
N PRO A 107 9.97 -11.82 -6.56
CA PRO A 107 10.84 -10.68 -6.88
C PRO A 107 10.46 -9.94 -8.19
N LYS A 108 9.35 -10.29 -8.84
CA LYS A 108 8.89 -9.62 -10.05
C LYS A 108 8.44 -8.19 -9.73
N TYR A 109 8.84 -7.23 -10.56
CA TYR A 109 8.44 -5.82 -10.50
C TYR A 109 8.66 -5.13 -9.15
N ARG A 110 9.88 -5.23 -8.60
CA ARG A 110 10.33 -4.30 -7.56
C ARG A 110 10.20 -2.84 -8.00
N GLY A 111 10.07 -1.95 -7.03
CA GLY A 111 10.10 -0.51 -7.24
C GLY A 111 8.71 0.12 -7.39
N PRO A 112 8.64 1.33 -7.96
CA PRO A 112 7.54 2.26 -7.70
C PRO A 112 6.27 2.05 -8.52
N SER A 113 6.26 1.15 -9.52
CA SER A 113 5.12 1.01 -10.44
C SER A 113 4.84 -0.44 -10.86
N PRO A 114 4.73 -1.39 -9.90
CA PRO A 114 4.59 -2.81 -10.20
C PRO A 114 3.36 -3.14 -11.04
N VAL A 115 2.20 -2.59 -10.66
CA VAL A 115 0.92 -2.84 -11.33
C VAL A 115 0.97 -2.39 -12.79
N GLN A 116 1.42 -1.16 -13.04
CA GLN A 116 1.54 -0.63 -14.39
C GLN A 116 2.54 -1.45 -15.23
N THR A 117 3.62 -1.91 -14.62
CA THR A 117 4.63 -2.71 -15.32
C THR A 117 4.10 -4.09 -15.69
N ALA A 118 3.32 -4.75 -14.82
CA ALA A 118 2.68 -6.03 -15.13
C ALA A 118 1.68 -5.88 -16.29
N LEU A 119 0.84 -4.84 -16.26
CA LEU A 119 -0.12 -4.52 -17.32
C LEU A 119 0.57 -4.25 -18.67
N LEU A 120 1.64 -3.43 -18.67
CA LEU A 120 2.38 -3.11 -19.89
C LEU A 120 3.07 -4.33 -20.51
N ASN A 121 3.45 -5.31 -19.70
CA ASN A 121 4.04 -6.56 -20.17
C ASN A 121 2.99 -7.58 -20.63
N GLY A 122 1.70 -7.29 -20.49
CA GLY A 122 0.62 -8.19 -20.88
C GLY A 122 0.50 -9.42 -19.99
N ASP A 123 0.96 -9.32 -18.73
CA ASP A 123 0.83 -10.41 -17.76
C ASP A 123 -0.65 -10.77 -17.55
N GLN A 124 -0.91 -12.07 -17.44
CA GLN A 124 -2.25 -12.59 -17.12
C GLN A 124 -2.50 -12.65 -15.62
N THR A 125 -1.44 -12.76 -14.83
CA THR A 125 -1.48 -12.82 -13.37
C THR A 125 -0.51 -11.83 -12.75
N SER A 126 -0.88 -11.32 -11.59
CA SER A 126 -0.02 -10.55 -10.68
C SER A 126 -0.37 -10.96 -9.26
N GLY A 127 -0.12 -10.12 -8.28
CA GLY A 127 -0.39 -10.43 -6.90
C GLY A 127 -0.02 -9.31 -5.95
N VAL A 128 -0.09 -9.64 -4.67
CA VAL A 128 0.42 -8.83 -3.57
C VAL A 128 1.41 -9.66 -2.78
N THR A 129 2.45 -9.01 -2.30
CA THR A 129 3.44 -9.61 -1.41
C THR A 129 3.49 -8.83 -0.10
N ILE A 130 3.43 -9.53 1.04
CA ILE A 130 3.97 -9.00 2.30
C ILE A 130 5.43 -9.34 2.34
N MET A 131 6.25 -8.33 2.59
CA MET A 131 7.67 -8.52 2.83
C MET A 131 8.13 -7.72 4.03
N LEU A 132 9.18 -8.20 4.70
CA LEU A 132 9.96 -7.38 5.62
C LEU A 132 10.79 -6.38 4.81
N LEU A 133 10.82 -5.13 5.25
CA LEU A 133 11.73 -4.13 4.71
C LEU A 133 13.17 -4.42 5.14
N ASP A 134 14.10 -4.17 4.22
CA ASP A 134 15.54 -4.14 4.46
C ASP A 134 16.14 -2.85 3.86
N SER A 135 17.47 -2.74 3.84
CA SER A 135 18.15 -1.56 3.31
C SER A 135 18.03 -1.39 1.78
N GLY A 136 17.46 -2.37 1.08
CA GLY A 136 17.27 -2.31 -0.37
C GLY A 136 15.83 -1.99 -0.76
N ILE A 137 15.59 -1.83 -2.06
CA ILE A 137 14.26 -1.50 -2.59
C ILE A 137 13.54 -2.81 -2.91
N ASP A 138 12.54 -3.14 -2.10
CA ASP A 138 11.70 -4.34 -2.23
C ASP A 138 12.52 -5.65 -2.30
N THR A 139 13.64 -5.71 -1.56
CA THR A 139 14.58 -6.85 -1.55
C THR A 139 14.47 -7.77 -0.34
N GLY A 140 13.83 -7.31 0.73
CA GLY A 140 13.75 -8.06 1.98
C GLY A 140 12.91 -9.35 1.90
N PRO A 141 12.96 -10.15 2.97
CA PRO A 141 12.30 -11.46 3.01
C PRO A 141 10.80 -11.38 2.76
N ILE A 142 10.31 -12.25 1.87
CA ILE A 142 8.89 -12.45 1.61
C ILE A 142 8.29 -13.22 2.79
N ILE A 143 7.21 -12.71 3.36
CA ILE A 143 6.43 -13.35 4.43
C ILE A 143 5.30 -14.17 3.82
N ASP A 144 4.52 -13.53 2.95
CA ASP A 144 3.41 -14.16 2.24
C ASP A 144 3.17 -13.50 0.88
N GLN A 145 2.51 -14.25 -0.01
CA GLN A 145 2.12 -13.78 -1.33
C GLN A 145 0.77 -14.36 -1.73
N GLU A 146 -0.02 -13.53 -2.38
CA GLU A 146 -1.25 -13.95 -3.00
C GLU A 146 -1.26 -13.59 -4.49
N GLU A 147 -1.53 -14.60 -5.32
CA GLU A 147 -1.71 -14.45 -6.76
C GLU A 147 -3.15 -14.07 -7.09
N CYS A 148 -3.30 -13.24 -8.12
CA CYS A 148 -4.58 -12.81 -8.65
C CYS A 148 -4.50 -12.62 -10.16
N ASP A 149 -5.62 -12.90 -10.84
CA ASP A 149 -5.74 -12.65 -12.27
C ASP A 149 -5.81 -11.15 -12.54
N ILE A 150 -4.95 -10.68 -13.44
CA ILE A 150 -5.12 -9.40 -14.11
C ILE A 150 -6.27 -9.63 -15.11
N GLY A 151 -7.51 -9.48 -14.65
CA GLY A 151 -8.69 -9.68 -15.49
C GLY A 151 -8.65 -8.78 -16.73
N LEU A 152 -8.21 -9.32 -17.86
CA LEU A 152 -8.60 -8.79 -19.16
C LEU A 152 -10.08 -9.12 -19.29
N SER A 153 -10.97 -8.13 -19.21
CA SER A 153 -12.35 -8.36 -19.61
C SER A 153 -12.34 -8.89 -21.04
N THR A 154 -13.12 -9.96 -21.26
CA THR A 154 -13.39 -10.56 -22.57
C THR A 154 -13.53 -9.46 -23.63
N PRO A 155 -12.85 -9.53 -24.79
CA PRO A 155 -13.03 -8.50 -25.81
C PRO A 155 -14.50 -8.40 -26.20
N LEU A 156 -15.13 -7.25 -25.95
CA LEU A 156 -16.44 -6.95 -26.52
C LEU A 156 -16.29 -6.82 -28.03
N ASN A 157 -17.07 -7.59 -28.77
CA ASN A 157 -17.09 -7.51 -30.22
C ASN A 157 -17.70 -6.15 -30.63
N ASN A 158 -16.85 -5.19 -30.99
CA ASN A 158 -17.30 -3.93 -31.57
C ASN A 158 -17.97 -4.26 -32.91
N SER A 159 -19.01 -3.51 -33.27
CA SER A 159 -19.78 -3.66 -34.53
C SER A 159 -18.97 -3.47 -35.84
N LEU A 160 -17.64 -3.37 -35.74
CA LEU A 160 -16.68 -3.23 -36.84
C LEU A 160 -15.66 -4.40 -36.93
N GLY A 161 -15.78 -5.45 -36.10
CA GLY A 161 -14.98 -6.68 -36.23
C GLY A 161 -13.49 -6.56 -35.89
N HIS A 162 -13.07 -5.45 -35.26
CA HIS A 162 -11.72 -5.32 -34.70
C HIS A 162 -11.74 -5.78 -33.25
N ILE A 163 -10.94 -6.79 -32.91
CA ILE A 163 -10.67 -7.15 -31.50
C ILE A 163 -9.82 -6.02 -30.92
N VAL A 164 -10.44 -5.10 -30.20
CA VAL A 164 -9.74 -4.18 -29.32
C VAL A 164 -9.83 -4.80 -27.92
N PRO A 165 -8.71 -5.13 -27.25
CA PRO A 165 -8.80 -5.48 -25.84
C PRO A 165 -9.45 -4.30 -25.12
N ASP A 166 -10.45 -4.57 -24.31
CA ASP A 166 -10.93 -3.55 -23.37
C ASP A 166 -9.71 -3.05 -22.58
N PRO A 167 -9.60 -1.75 -22.30
CA PRO A 167 -8.64 -1.32 -21.29
C PRO A 167 -8.91 -2.18 -20.05
N PRO A 168 -7.86 -2.75 -19.39
CA PRO A 168 -8.05 -3.46 -18.13
C PRO A 168 -8.91 -2.55 -17.25
N ASP A 169 -9.95 -3.13 -16.64
CA ASP A 169 -10.97 -2.39 -15.89
C ASP A 169 -10.29 -1.20 -15.18
N PRO A 170 -10.67 0.06 -15.48
CA PRO A 170 -10.04 1.21 -14.85
C PRO A 170 -10.18 1.17 -13.32
N PHE A 171 -11.07 0.30 -12.82
CA PHE A 171 -11.10 -0.19 -11.46
C PHE A 171 -10.41 -1.56 -11.40
N PHE A 172 -9.08 -1.55 -11.52
CA PHE A 172 -8.28 -2.55 -10.85
C PHE A 172 -8.72 -2.44 -9.37
N ASP A 173 -9.60 -3.35 -8.93
CA ASP A 173 -10.23 -3.28 -7.61
C ASP A 173 -9.16 -3.61 -6.57
N HIS A 174 -8.27 -2.65 -6.33
CA HIS A 174 -7.13 -2.76 -5.44
C HIS A 174 -7.57 -3.23 -4.05
N GLY A 175 -8.84 -3.02 -3.67
CA GLY A 175 -9.39 -3.58 -2.45
C GLY A 175 -9.29 -5.10 -2.40
N ARG A 176 -9.70 -5.81 -3.46
CA ARG A 176 -9.63 -7.28 -3.52
C ARG A 176 -8.22 -7.84 -3.38
N TYR A 177 -7.21 -7.10 -3.85
CA TYR A 177 -5.80 -7.54 -3.86
C TYR A 177 -5.19 -7.51 -2.46
N TYR A 178 -5.60 -6.55 -1.64
CA TYR A 178 -5.04 -6.38 -0.31
C TYR A 178 -5.76 -7.25 0.73
N GLN A 179 -7.03 -7.60 0.51
CA GLN A 179 -7.89 -8.22 1.53
C GLN A 179 -7.37 -9.54 2.11
N PRO A 180 -6.92 -10.52 1.33
CA PRO A 180 -6.57 -11.82 1.91
C PRO A 180 -5.20 -11.77 2.59
N VAL A 181 -4.31 -10.91 2.09
CA VAL A 181 -3.04 -10.56 2.72
C VAL A 181 -3.22 -9.76 4.02
N LEU A 182 -4.21 -8.86 4.08
CA LEU A 182 -4.48 -8.07 5.29
C LEU A 182 -5.01 -8.93 6.45
N LYS A 183 -5.59 -10.10 6.18
CA LYS A 183 -5.98 -11.06 7.22
C LYS A 183 -4.78 -11.52 8.03
N GLU A 184 -3.64 -11.76 7.41
CA GLU A 184 -2.43 -12.15 8.15
C GLU A 184 -1.94 -11.06 9.11
N ILE A 185 -2.14 -9.79 8.74
CA ILE A 185 -1.80 -8.65 9.60
C ILE A 185 -2.83 -8.43 10.71
N THR A 186 -4.06 -8.92 10.53
CA THR A 186 -5.23 -8.56 11.36
C THR A 186 -5.86 -9.69 12.17
N GLU A 187 -5.49 -10.96 11.93
CA GLU A 187 -6.06 -12.14 12.59
C GLU A 187 -5.20 -12.72 13.75
N GLU A 188 -4.14 -12.02 14.19
CA GLU A 188 -3.30 -12.41 15.36
C GLU A 188 -3.46 -11.49 16.60
#